data_AF-A0A955IQW9-F1
#
_entry.id   AF-A0A955IQW9-F1
#
_cell.length_a   1.000
_cell.length_b   1.000
_cell.length_c   1.000
_cell.angle_alpha   90.00
_cell.angle_beta   90.00
_cell.angle_gamma   90.00
#
_symmetry.space_group_name_H-M   'P 1'
#
loop_
_entity.id
_entity.type
_entity.pdbx_description
1 polymer ?
#
loop_
_entity_poly.entity_id
_entity_poly.type
_entity_poly.pdbx_seq_one_letter_code
_entity_poly.pdbx_strand_id
1 'polypeptide(L)'
;MVAIRDDRNGDALRRVFAPFMPAYTRWMHRAPDCALDVCIARLRSHMPEIFPTFERLVSLFGGGDDVARFLSLYRPPRVIRGCSQLVIEDDDGPALIRSYDHHPKLFDGVILASAWGASPVLAVTDCIWGALDGVNGD
;
A
#
# COMPACT_ATOMS: atom_id res chain seq x y z
N MET A 1 4.67 8.35 -13.54
CA MET A 1 5.09 7.96 -12.19
C MET A 1 5.35 9.23 -11.39
N VAL A 2 5.00 9.27 -10.11
CA VAL A 2 5.18 10.42 -9.22
C VAL A 2 5.88 9.97 -7.95
N ALA A 3 6.77 10.81 -7.41
CA ALA A 3 7.40 10.57 -6.13
C ALA A 3 6.80 11.51 -5.08
N ILE A 4 6.43 10.96 -3.93
CA ILE A 4 5.93 11.71 -2.78
C ILE A 4 6.60 11.25 -1.49
N ARG A 5 6.56 12.11 -0.48
CA ARG A 5 6.96 11.81 0.88
C ARG A 5 5.73 11.96 1.77
N ASP A 6 5.52 11.03 2.70
CA ASP A 6 4.63 11.32 3.82
C ASP A 6 5.37 12.15 4.88
N ASP A 7 4.99 13.42 4.97
CA ASP A 7 5.46 14.39 5.95
C ASP A 7 4.71 14.32 7.28
N ARG A 8 3.81 13.34 7.42
CA ARG A 8 2.86 13.12 8.52
C ARG A 8 1.65 14.07 8.54
N ASN A 9 1.67 15.15 7.77
CA ASN A 9 0.48 15.99 7.53
C ASN A 9 -0.44 15.34 6.50
N GLY A 10 0.13 14.58 5.57
CA GLY A 10 -0.59 13.72 4.64
C GLY A 10 -1.29 14.46 3.49
N ASP A 11 -0.96 15.73 3.26
CA ASP A 11 -1.51 16.51 2.14
C ASP A 11 -1.07 15.94 0.79
N ALA A 12 0.20 15.54 0.67
CA ALA A 12 0.72 14.88 -0.52
C ALA A 12 0.01 13.54 -0.78
N LEU A 13 -0.22 12.74 0.27
CA LEU A 13 -0.97 11.50 0.19
C LEU A 13 -2.41 11.74 -0.26
N ARG A 14 -3.15 12.65 0.40
CA ARG A 14 -4.53 12.99 0.02
C ARG A 14 -4.62 13.41 -1.43
N ARG A 15 -3.73 14.30 -1.87
CA ARG A 15 -3.73 14.82 -3.25
C ARG A 15 -3.46 13.72 -4.28
N VAL A 16 -2.47 12.86 -4.04
CA VAL A 16 -2.11 11.80 -4.99
C VAL A 16 -3.14 10.68 -5.00
N PHE A 17 -3.73 10.34 -3.85
CA PHE A 17 -4.62 9.18 -3.75
C PHE A 17 -6.10 9.47 -3.96
N ALA A 18 -6.56 10.72 -3.78
CA ALA A 18 -7.96 11.08 -4.00
C ALA A 18 -8.53 10.66 -5.37
N PRO A 19 -7.79 10.79 -6.51
CA PRO A 19 -8.29 10.34 -7.81
C PRO A 19 -8.47 8.82 -7.92
N PHE A 20 -7.72 8.03 -7.15
CA PHE A 20 -7.79 6.57 -7.19
C PHE A 20 -8.93 6.01 -6.33
N MET A 21 -9.33 6.71 -5.28
CA MET A 21 -10.32 6.24 -4.30
C MET A 21 -11.61 5.69 -4.94
N PRO A 22 -12.27 6.36 -5.91
CA PRO A 22 -13.49 5.82 -6.52
C PRO A 22 -13.26 4.46 -7.22
N ALA A 23 -12.10 4.26 -7.86
CA ALA A 23 -11.77 3.00 -8.50
C ALA A 23 -11.44 1.92 -7.46
N TYR A 24 -10.74 2.28 -6.39
CA TYR A 24 -10.41 1.37 -5.30
C TYR A 24 -11.63 0.91 -4.51
N THR A 25 -12.56 1.80 -4.20
CA THR A 25 -13.84 1.46 -3.57
C THR A 25 -14.62 0.46 -4.43
N ARG A 26 -14.79 0.75 -5.74
CA ARG A 26 -15.44 -0.20 -6.67
C ARG A 26 -14.71 -1.53 -6.78
N TRP A 27 -13.37 -1.52 -6.75
CA TRP A 27 -12.60 -2.75 -6.75
C TRP A 27 -12.88 -3.54 -5.47
N MET A 28 -12.77 -2.92 -4.29
CA MET A 28 -12.96 -3.58 -3.00
C MET A 28 -14.37 -4.15 -2.82
N HIS A 29 -15.41 -3.54 -3.38
CA HIS A 29 -16.76 -4.13 -3.38
C HIS A 29 -16.91 -5.45 -4.15
N ARG A 30 -15.90 -5.84 -4.94
CA ARG A 30 -15.84 -7.18 -5.57
C ARG A 30 -15.24 -8.24 -4.64
N ALA A 31 -14.80 -7.86 -3.44
CA ALA A 31 -14.29 -8.79 -2.45
C ALA A 31 -15.41 -9.74 -1.97
N PRO A 32 -15.07 -10.95 -1.51
CA PRO A 32 -16.00 -11.77 -0.76
C PRO A 32 -16.57 -11.01 0.44
N ASP A 33 -17.84 -11.25 0.76
CA ASP A 33 -18.51 -10.57 1.86
C ASP A 33 -17.80 -10.85 3.21
N CYS A 34 -17.65 -9.78 4.00
CA CYS A 34 -17.01 -9.81 5.31
C CYS A 34 -17.45 -8.59 6.13
N ALA A 35 -17.81 -8.79 7.39
CA ALA A 35 -18.15 -7.68 8.27
C ALA A 35 -16.90 -6.79 8.53
N LEU A 36 -17.09 -5.47 8.58
CA LEU A 36 -15.98 -4.51 8.68
C LEU A 36 -15.20 -4.66 9.99
N ASP A 37 -15.90 -4.92 11.09
CA ASP A 37 -15.32 -5.19 12.40
C ASP A 37 -14.37 -6.40 12.37
N VAL A 38 -14.70 -7.45 11.60
CA VAL A 38 -13.83 -8.60 11.36
C VAL A 38 -12.58 -8.19 10.58
N CYS A 39 -12.71 -7.40 9.51
CA CYS A 39 -11.56 -6.89 8.76
C CYS A 39 -10.57 -6.14 9.68
N ILE A 40 -11.09 -5.21 10.48
CA ILE A 40 -10.31 -4.37 11.40
C ILE A 40 -9.70 -5.22 12.52
N ALA A 41 -10.47 -6.12 13.13
CA ALA A 41 -9.99 -7.00 14.19
C ALA A 41 -8.85 -7.91 13.72
N ARG A 42 -8.93 -8.41 12.48
CA ARG A 42 -7.86 -9.23 11.88
C ARG A 42 -6.59 -8.44 11.67
N LEU A 43 -6.67 -7.22 11.15
CA LEU A 43 -5.51 -6.35 11.01
C LEU A 43 -4.89 -6.06 12.38
N ARG A 44 -5.70 -5.64 13.37
CA ARG A 44 -5.22 -5.34 14.73
C ARG A 44 -4.57 -6.55 15.41
N SER A 45 -5.14 -7.74 15.24
CA SER A 45 -4.63 -8.94 15.91
C SER A 45 -3.35 -9.49 15.27
N HIS A 46 -3.19 -9.35 13.96
CA HIS A 46 -2.06 -9.96 13.23
C HIS A 46 -0.94 -8.99 12.89
N MET A 47 -1.22 -7.68 12.87
CA MET A 47 -0.25 -6.63 12.60
C MET A 47 -0.48 -5.45 13.56
N PRO A 48 -0.36 -5.64 14.89
CA PRO A 48 -0.64 -4.58 15.85
C PRO A 48 0.25 -3.34 15.67
N GLU A 49 1.48 -3.51 15.19
CA GLU A 49 2.44 -2.44 14.96
C GLU A 49 2.05 -1.52 13.79
N ILE A 50 1.34 -2.04 12.78
CA ILE A 50 0.87 -1.23 11.63
C ILE A 50 -0.47 -0.54 11.90
N PHE A 51 -1.19 -0.99 12.93
CA PHE A 51 -2.55 -0.54 13.22
C PHE A 51 -2.67 0.97 13.47
N PRO A 52 -1.73 1.65 14.16
CA PRO A 52 -1.78 3.11 14.29
C PRO A 52 -1.67 3.83 12.93
N THR A 53 -0.89 3.29 12.00
CA THR A 53 -0.79 3.82 10.63
C THR A 53 -2.10 3.63 9.88
N PHE A 54 -2.77 2.48 10.04
CA PHE A 54 -4.12 2.26 9.51
C PHE A 54 -5.12 3.31 10.01
N GLU A 55 -5.23 3.50 11.34
CA GLU A 55 -6.17 4.46 11.94
C GLU A 55 -5.92 5.88 11.42
N ARG A 56 -4.64 6.27 11.33
CA ARG A 56 -4.25 7.56 10.78
C ARG A 56 -4.67 7.72 9.32
N LEU A 57 -4.44 6.71 8.48
CA LEU A 57 -4.81 6.77 7.06
C LEU A 57 -6.32 6.77 6.84
N VAL A 58 -7.08 6.03 7.67
CA VAL A 58 -8.56 6.07 7.65
C VAL A 58 -9.03 7.49 7.92
N SER A 59 -8.54 8.12 8.98
CA SER A 59 -8.85 9.51 9.31
C SER A 59 -8.43 10.48 8.18
N LEU A 60 -7.21 10.30 7.66
CA LEU A 60 -6.63 11.15 6.62
C LEU A 60 -7.45 11.15 5.33
N PHE A 61 -8.02 10.00 4.94
CA PHE A 61 -8.83 9.86 3.72
C PHE A 61 -10.33 10.07 3.93
N GLY A 62 -10.71 10.74 5.04
CA GLY A 62 -12.09 11.15 5.30
C GLY A 62 -12.93 10.13 6.08
N GLY A 63 -12.35 9.00 6.46
CA GLY A 63 -13.01 7.96 7.27
C GLY A 63 -14.10 7.21 6.52
N GLY A 64 -14.99 6.58 7.29
CA GLY A 64 -16.11 5.80 6.77
C GLY A 64 -15.75 4.34 6.44
N ASP A 65 -16.80 3.54 6.30
CA ASP A 65 -16.69 2.08 6.21
C ASP A 65 -15.95 1.62 4.95
N ASP A 66 -16.15 2.28 3.82
CA ASP A 66 -15.49 1.90 2.56
C ASP A 66 -13.98 2.19 2.60
N VAL A 67 -13.57 3.33 3.17
CA VAL A 67 -12.16 3.67 3.35
C VAL A 67 -11.50 2.70 4.31
N ALA A 68 -12.12 2.43 5.46
CA ALA A 68 -11.62 1.48 6.45
C ALA A 68 -11.54 0.06 5.86
N ARG A 69 -12.55 -0.37 5.12
CA ARG A 69 -12.56 -1.67 4.44
C ARG A 69 -11.44 -1.76 3.42
N PHE A 70 -11.30 -0.78 2.55
CA PHE A 70 -10.24 -0.74 1.55
C PHE A 70 -8.86 -0.76 2.19
N LEU A 71 -8.58 0.14 3.14
CA LEU A 71 -7.27 0.23 3.79
C LEU A 71 -6.94 -1.01 4.61
N SER A 72 -7.93 -1.73 5.16
CA SER A 72 -7.67 -2.98 5.87
C SER A 72 -6.99 -4.04 5.00
N LEU A 73 -7.24 -3.98 3.67
CA LEU A 73 -6.82 -4.97 2.68
C LEU A 73 -7.07 -6.42 3.15
N TYR A 74 -8.09 -6.64 3.98
CA TYR A 74 -8.44 -7.96 4.46
C TYR A 74 -9.35 -8.63 3.43
N ARG A 75 -8.90 -9.77 2.89
CA ARG A 75 -9.58 -10.54 1.83
C ARG A 75 -9.98 -9.67 0.62
N PRO A 76 -9.03 -8.92 0.01
CA PRO A 76 -9.35 -8.09 -1.14
C PRO A 76 -9.72 -8.98 -2.34
N PRO A 77 -10.33 -8.41 -3.39
CA PRO A 77 -10.49 -9.14 -4.65
C PRO A 77 -9.12 -9.63 -5.16
N ARG A 78 -9.12 -10.73 -5.91
CA ARG A 78 -7.89 -11.29 -6.47
C ARG A 78 -7.16 -10.24 -7.31
N VAL A 79 -5.87 -10.06 -7.02
CA VAL A 79 -4.93 -9.31 -7.86
C VAL A 79 -4.05 -10.31 -8.57
N ILE A 80 -3.99 -10.26 -9.90
CA ILE A 80 -3.06 -11.09 -10.69
C ILE A 80 -1.87 -10.21 -11.03
N ARG A 81 -0.69 -10.57 -10.55
CA ARG A 81 0.58 -9.95 -10.94
C ARG A 81 1.63 -11.02 -11.17
N GLY A 82 2.35 -10.89 -12.27
CA GLY A 82 3.59 -11.63 -12.52
C GLY A 82 4.75 -10.88 -11.89
N CYS A 83 5.75 -11.60 -11.39
CA CYS A 83 7.00 -11.01 -10.94
C CYS A 83 8.15 -11.92 -11.37
N SER A 84 9.20 -11.31 -11.90
CA SER A 84 10.50 -11.95 -12.10
C SER A 84 11.55 -11.21 -11.30
N GLN A 85 12.39 -11.95 -10.59
CA GLN A 85 13.40 -11.41 -9.68
C GLN A 85 14.75 -12.04 -9.98
N LEU A 86 15.80 -11.24 -9.89
CA LEU A 86 17.19 -11.66 -10.00
C LEU A 86 17.96 -11.12 -8.81
N VAL A 87 18.70 -12.01 -8.14
CA VAL A 87 19.66 -11.68 -7.08
C VAL A 87 21.04 -11.97 -7.64
N ILE A 88 21.91 -10.97 -7.59
CA ILE A 88 23.30 -11.05 -8.05
C ILE A 88 24.18 -10.76 -6.83
N GLU A 89 25.22 -11.56 -6.66
CA GLU A 89 26.32 -11.30 -5.74
C GLU A 89 27.60 -11.41 -6.56
N ASP A 90 28.29 -10.28 -6.75
CA ASP A 90 29.57 -10.21 -7.45
C ASP A 90 30.56 -9.31 -6.70
N ASP A 91 31.72 -9.06 -7.31
CA ASP A 91 32.79 -8.25 -6.72
C ASP A 91 32.38 -6.78 -6.49
N ASP A 92 31.35 -6.28 -7.18
CA ASP A 92 30.79 -4.92 -7.03
C ASP A 92 29.72 -4.85 -5.91
N GLY A 93 29.30 -6.00 -5.37
CA GLY A 93 28.37 -6.13 -4.26
C GLY A 93 27.02 -6.74 -4.63
N PRO A 94 26.08 -6.83 -3.66
CA PRO A 94 24.78 -7.45 -3.90
C PRO A 94 23.86 -6.53 -4.72
N ALA A 95 23.17 -7.09 -5.71
CA ALA A 95 22.13 -6.42 -6.47
C ALA A 95 20.83 -7.25 -6.48
N LEU A 96 19.70 -6.55 -6.27
CA LEU A 96 18.36 -7.11 -6.41
C LEU A 96 17.62 -6.39 -7.54
N ILE A 97 17.29 -7.12 -8.59
CA ILE A 97 16.53 -6.61 -9.73
C ILE A 97 15.16 -7.29 -9.75
N ARG A 98 14.10 -6.50 -9.85
CA ARG A 98 12.72 -6.99 -9.90
C ARG A 98 11.95 -6.35 -11.05
N SER A 99 11.11 -7.16 -11.68
CA SER A 99 10.18 -6.72 -12.71
C SER A 99 8.80 -7.23 -12.38
N TYR A 100 7.78 -6.42 -12.64
CA TYR A 100 6.39 -6.71 -12.31
C TYR A 100 5.53 -6.57 -13.56
N ASP A 101 4.79 -7.62 -13.89
CA ASP A 101 3.80 -7.58 -14.97
C ASP A 101 2.54 -6.90 -14.45
N HIS A 102 2.53 -5.58 -14.58
CA HIS A 102 1.43 -4.76 -14.14
C HIS A 102 0.66 -4.19 -15.34
N HIS A 103 -0.65 -4.37 -15.36
CA HIS A 103 -1.47 -3.66 -16.34
C HIS A 103 -1.35 -2.15 -16.08
N PRO A 104 -1.02 -1.30 -17.08
CA PRO A 104 -0.71 0.12 -16.87
C PRO A 104 -1.90 0.91 -16.33
N LYS A 105 -3.14 0.48 -16.61
CA LYS A 105 -4.36 1.09 -16.04
C LYS A 105 -4.64 0.73 -14.59
N LEU A 106 -3.92 -0.24 -14.02
CA LEU A 106 -4.09 -0.70 -12.64
C LEU A 106 -2.93 -0.27 -11.74
N PHE A 107 -1.88 0.32 -12.31
CA PHE A 107 -0.67 0.69 -11.58
C PHE A 107 -0.79 2.12 -11.06
N ASP A 108 -0.64 2.30 -9.74
CA ASP A 108 -0.66 3.63 -9.10
C ASP A 108 0.46 4.53 -9.64
N GLY A 109 1.61 3.95 -9.96
CA GLY A 109 2.76 4.72 -10.43
C GLY A 109 3.25 5.73 -9.39
N VAL A 110 3.19 5.36 -8.11
CA VAL A 110 3.61 6.21 -6.99
C VAL A 110 4.84 5.59 -6.32
N ILE A 111 5.90 6.39 -6.18
CA ILE A 111 7.01 6.10 -5.27
C ILE A 111 6.76 6.89 -4.00
N LEU A 112 6.71 6.21 -2.86
CA LEU A 112 6.45 6.77 -1.55
C LEU A 112 7.67 6.62 -0.66
N ALA A 113 8.18 7.74 -0.17
CA ALA A 113 9.04 7.78 1.00
C ALA A 113 8.18 7.91 2.27
N SER A 114 8.26 6.95 3.18
CA SER A 114 7.44 6.91 4.39
C SER A 114 8.22 6.36 5.59
N ALA A 115 7.59 6.40 6.76
CA ALA A 115 7.99 5.66 7.94
C ALA A 115 6.71 5.15 8.63
N TRP A 116 6.12 4.08 8.09
CA TRP A 116 4.89 3.44 8.62
C TRP A 116 5.05 2.83 10.01
N GLY A 117 6.28 2.83 10.53
CA GLY A 117 6.65 2.58 11.91
C GLY A 117 7.90 3.38 12.26
N ALA A 118 8.95 2.68 12.69
CA ALA A 118 10.22 3.33 13.05
C ALA A 118 11.16 3.53 11.85
N SER A 119 11.21 2.58 10.92
CA SER A 119 12.21 2.58 9.85
C SER A 119 11.77 3.41 8.64
N PRO A 120 12.66 4.22 8.04
CA PRO A 120 12.40 4.88 6.78
C PRO A 120 12.33 3.83 5.65
N VAL A 121 11.34 3.98 4.77
CA VAL A 121 11.09 3.11 3.62
C VAL A 121 10.88 3.95 2.38
N LEU A 122 11.51 3.54 1.28
CA LEU A 122 11.19 4.00 -0.08
C LEU A 122 10.53 2.84 -0.82
N ALA A 123 9.27 3.00 -1.24
CA ALA A 123 8.52 1.94 -1.90
C ALA A 123 7.78 2.43 -3.14
N VAL A 124 7.74 1.60 -4.18
CA VAL A 124 6.72 1.70 -5.22
C VAL A 124 5.43 1.14 -4.63
N THR A 125 4.41 1.97 -4.52
CA THR A 125 3.17 1.57 -3.84
C THR A 125 2.16 0.94 -4.79
N ASP A 126 1.30 0.13 -4.20
CA ASP A 126 0.00 -0.24 -4.76
C ASP A 126 -1.03 -0.26 -3.64
N CYS A 127 -2.29 0.04 -3.96
CA CYS A 127 -3.35 0.20 -2.97
C CYS A 127 -2.96 1.24 -1.90
N ILE A 128 -2.38 2.36 -2.31
CA ILE A 128 -1.95 3.50 -1.47
C ILE A 128 -0.72 3.23 -0.59
N TRP A 129 -0.82 2.24 0.29
CA TRP A 129 0.15 2.00 1.35
C TRP A 129 0.75 0.59 1.33
N GLY A 130 0.25 -0.29 0.45
CA GLY A 130 0.91 -1.54 0.13
C GLY A 130 2.19 -1.29 -0.68
N ALA A 131 3.23 -2.09 -0.45
CA ALA A 131 4.48 -1.99 -1.19
C ALA A 131 4.55 -3.09 -2.25
N LEU A 132 4.66 -2.71 -3.53
CA LEU A 132 5.01 -3.63 -4.61
C LEU A 132 6.49 -4.00 -4.52
N ASP A 133 7.31 -2.96 -4.41
CA ASP A 133 8.76 -2.97 -4.37
C ASP A 133 9.20 -1.89 -3.38
N GLY A 134 10.34 -2.03 -2.76
CA GLY A 134 10.91 -1.03 -1.89
C GLY A 134 12.14 -1.50 -1.14
N VAL A 135 12.77 -0.53 -0.47
CA VAL A 135 13.92 -0.69 0.40
C VAL A 135 13.68 0.09 1.70
N ASN A 136 14.16 -0.45 2.81
CA ASN A 136 14.25 0.25 4.09
C ASN A 136 15.67 0.84 4.27
N GLY A 137 15.84 1.71 5.25
CA GLY A 137 17.13 2.34 5.56
C GLY A 137 18.02 1.56 6.55
N ASP A 138 17.63 0.33 6.90
CA ASP A 138 18.37 -0.54 7.84
C ASP A 138 19.12 -1.64 7.07
#